data_AF-A0A0W1S9B3-F1
#
_entry.id   AF-A0A0W1S9B3-F1
#
_cell.length_a   1.000
_cell.length_b   1.000
_cell.length_c   1.000
_cell.angle_alpha   90.00
_cell.angle_beta   90.00
_cell.angle_gamma   90.00
#
_symmetry.space_group_name_H-M   'P 1'
#
loop_
_entity.id
_entity.type
_entity.pdbx_description
1 polymer ?
#
loop_
_entity_poly.entity_id
_entity_poly.type
_entity_poly.pdbx_seq_one_letter_code
_entity_poly.pdbx_strand_id
1 'polypeptide(L)'
;MQPIRFEEADSTERTQIGEGLTRVAVATDRLETGRAEGKYFLRHDDGCAVCGEAVVAGEPFYLDPETSEILCESHGQERREG
;
A
#
# COMPACT_ATOMS: atom_id res chain seq x y z
N MET A 1 -5.80 6.61 12.71
CA MET A 1 -6.52 6.36 11.44
C MET A 1 -6.42 4.89 11.16
N GLN A 2 -7.50 4.23 10.78
CA GLN A 2 -7.42 2.80 10.49
C GLN A 2 -6.61 2.50 9.22
N PRO A 3 -5.91 1.35 9.16
CA PRO A 3 -5.29 0.88 7.93
C PRO A 3 -6.28 0.87 6.77
N ILE A 4 -5.82 1.38 5.63
CA ILE A 4 -6.57 1.44 4.37
C ILE A 4 -6.30 0.15 3.63
N ARG A 5 -7.36 -0.62 3.35
CA ARG A 5 -7.28 -1.86 2.57
C ARG A 5 -7.26 -1.53 1.08
N PHE A 6 -6.36 -2.17 0.35
CA PHE A 6 -6.37 -2.29 -1.09
C PHE A 6 -6.84 -3.70 -1.42
N GLU A 7 -7.79 -3.83 -2.35
CA GLU A 7 -8.38 -5.13 -2.67
C GLU A 7 -7.41 -6.03 -3.44
N GLU A 8 -6.61 -5.44 -4.32
CA GLU A 8 -5.65 -6.15 -5.16
C GLU A 8 -4.43 -5.24 -5.41
N ALA A 9 -3.24 -5.82 -5.36
CA ALA A 9 -2.03 -5.16 -5.83
C ALA A 9 -1.81 -5.38 -7.34
N ASP A 10 -1.38 -4.35 -8.07
CA ASP A 10 -1.06 -4.51 -9.49
C ASP A 10 0.22 -5.33 -9.71
N SER A 11 1.16 -5.20 -8.78
CA SER A 11 2.46 -5.86 -8.82
C SER A 11 3.05 -5.97 -7.42
N THR A 12 4.16 -6.71 -7.30
CA THR A 12 4.91 -6.76 -6.04
C THR A 12 5.49 -5.41 -5.63
N GLU A 13 5.86 -4.56 -6.59
CA GLU A 13 6.57 -3.30 -6.30
C GLU A 13 5.63 -2.11 -6.07
N ARG A 14 4.46 -2.12 -6.72
CA ARG A 14 3.55 -0.97 -6.76
C ARG A 14 2.11 -1.33 -7.11
N THR A 15 1.21 -0.44 -6.74
CA THR A 15 -0.20 -0.45 -7.12
C THR A 15 -0.62 0.92 -7.63
N GLN A 16 -1.29 0.98 -8.77
CA GLN A 16 -1.85 2.20 -9.33
C GLN A 16 -2.98 2.71 -8.42
N ILE A 17 -2.96 4.01 -8.15
CA ILE A 17 -3.95 4.64 -7.28
C ILE A 17 -4.66 5.80 -7.96
N GLY A 18 -5.90 6.05 -7.54
CA GLY A 18 -6.67 7.22 -7.95
C GLY A 18 -6.26 8.50 -7.21
N GLU A 19 -6.75 9.64 -7.69
CA GLU A 19 -6.49 10.97 -7.09
C GLU A 19 -6.90 11.04 -5.60
N GLY A 20 -7.95 10.32 -5.20
CA GLY A 20 -8.44 10.26 -3.82
C GLY A 20 -7.41 9.71 -2.82
N LEU A 21 -6.51 8.83 -3.26
CA LEU A 21 -5.48 8.22 -2.41
C LEU A 21 -4.12 8.90 -2.54
N THR A 22 -3.94 9.79 -3.52
CA THR A 22 -2.67 10.48 -3.76
C THR A 22 -2.20 11.27 -2.54
N ARG A 23 -3.11 11.93 -1.82
CA ARG A 23 -2.75 12.67 -0.60
C ARG A 23 -2.18 11.76 0.50
N VAL A 24 -2.75 10.57 0.65
CA VAL A 24 -2.25 9.59 1.64
C VAL A 24 -0.90 9.06 1.20
N ALA A 25 -0.74 8.69 -0.07
CA ALA A 25 0.53 8.21 -0.62
C ALA A 25 1.65 9.26 -0.51
N VAL A 26 1.34 10.55 -0.66
CA VAL A 26 2.31 11.64 -0.39
C VAL A 26 2.65 11.72 1.09
N ALA A 27 1.64 11.68 1.97
CA ALA A 27 1.85 11.78 3.41
C ALA A 27 2.70 10.63 3.97
N THR A 28 2.66 9.46 3.34
CA THR A 28 3.46 8.29 3.71
C THR A 28 4.77 8.16 2.93
N ASP A 29 5.15 9.17 2.14
CA ASP A 29 6.33 9.16 1.25
C ASP A 29 6.36 8.01 0.23
N ARG A 30 5.20 7.44 -0.11
CA ARG A 30 5.09 6.26 -1.00
C ARG A 30 4.55 6.57 -2.38
N LEU A 31 4.30 7.84 -2.71
CA LEU A 31 3.84 8.21 -4.05
C LEU A 31 4.98 8.12 -5.08
N GLU A 32 4.76 7.33 -6.14
CA GLU A 32 5.53 7.35 -7.37
C GLU A 32 4.68 7.94 -8.52
N THR A 33 5.30 8.74 -9.40
CA THR A 33 4.65 9.37 -10.56
C THR A 33 5.53 9.31 -11.81
N GLY A 34 4.96 9.61 -12.98
CA GLY A 34 5.72 9.76 -14.23
C GLY A 34 6.00 8.46 -14.97
N ARG A 35 5.22 7.40 -14.72
CA ARG A 35 5.29 6.13 -15.46
C ARG A 35 4.48 6.20 -16.76
N ALA A 36 4.79 5.32 -17.71
CA ALA A 36 4.03 5.23 -18.95
C ALA A 36 2.67 4.54 -18.73
N GLU A 37 2.61 3.62 -17.76
CA GLU A 37 1.42 2.83 -17.44
C GLU A 37 0.32 3.63 -16.73
N GLY A 38 0.65 4.76 -16.10
CA GLY A 38 -0.31 5.53 -15.31
C GLY A 38 0.28 6.77 -14.64
N LYS A 39 -0.58 7.49 -13.90
CA LYS A 39 -0.21 8.80 -13.33
C LYS A 39 0.32 8.72 -11.89
N TYR A 40 -0.28 7.87 -11.06
CA TYR A 40 0.00 7.77 -9.63
C TYR A 40 0.09 6.31 -9.19
N PHE A 41 1.16 5.98 -8.49
CA PHE A 41 1.40 4.65 -7.96
C PHE A 41 1.77 4.74 -6.49
N LEU A 42 1.25 3.82 -5.68
CA LEU A 42 1.71 3.56 -4.33
C LEU A 42 2.85 2.55 -4.39
N ARG A 43 4.01 2.90 -3.84
CA ARG A 43 5.16 1.99 -3.68
C ARG A 43 4.94 1.04 -2.51
N HIS A 44 5.27 -0.23 -2.71
CA HIS A 44 5.24 -1.25 -1.67
C HIS A 44 6.57 -1.36 -0.91
N ASP A 45 7.68 -0.95 -1.55
CA ASP A 45 9.05 -1.06 -1.06
C ASP A 45 9.37 -2.50 -0.60
N ASP A 46 9.78 -2.70 0.66
CA ASP A 46 10.20 -3.99 1.20
C ASP A 46 9.06 -4.95 1.57
N GLY A 47 7.80 -4.59 1.30
CA GLY A 47 6.62 -5.39 1.66
C GLY A 47 6.13 -5.13 3.08
N CYS A 48 5.61 -6.16 3.75
CA CYS A 48 4.99 -6.04 5.07
C CYS A 48 6.01 -5.62 6.14
N ALA A 49 5.74 -4.53 6.85
CA ALA A 49 6.61 -4.02 7.91
C ALA A 49 6.76 -4.95 9.13
N VAL A 50 5.84 -5.92 9.30
CA VAL A 50 5.83 -6.84 10.45
C VAL A 50 6.60 -8.12 10.18
N CYS A 51 6.30 -8.81 9.07
CA CYS A 51 6.91 -10.09 8.72
C CYS A 51 7.88 -10.05 7.54
N GLY A 52 8.00 -8.92 6.86
CA GLY A 52 8.84 -8.78 5.65
C GLY A 52 8.28 -9.49 4.42
N GLU A 53 7.05 -10.01 4.47
CA GLU A 53 6.44 -10.68 3.33
C GLU A 53 6.15 -9.67 2.22
N ALA A 54 6.59 -9.99 1.00
CA ALA A 54 6.37 -9.15 -0.16
C ALA A 54 4.88 -9.04 -0.48
N VAL A 55 4.45 -7.89 -1.01
CA VAL A 55 3.10 -7.77 -1.56
C VAL A 55 2.99 -8.64 -2.81
N VAL A 56 1.88 -9.37 -2.94
CA VAL A 56 1.64 -10.29 -4.06
C VAL A 56 0.65 -9.65 -5.03
N ALA A 57 0.98 -9.69 -6.32
CA ALA A 57 0.09 -9.19 -7.37
C ALA A 57 -1.24 -9.97 -7.38
N GLY A 58 -2.36 -9.24 -7.44
CA GLY A 58 -3.71 -9.81 -7.37
C GLY A 58 -4.18 -10.15 -5.95
N GLU A 59 -3.36 -9.90 -4.91
CA GLU A 59 -3.76 -10.13 -3.51
C GLU A 59 -3.97 -8.82 -2.76
N PRO A 60 -4.84 -8.83 -1.72
CA PRO A 60 -5.07 -7.68 -0.88
C PRO A 60 -3.87 -7.35 0.01
N PHE A 61 -3.74 -6.06 0.31
CA PHE A 61 -2.75 -5.54 1.26
C PHE A 61 -3.29 -4.27 1.93
N TYR A 62 -2.53 -3.73 2.89
CA TYR A 62 -2.93 -2.54 3.61
C TYR A 62 -1.80 -1.49 3.61
N LEU A 63 -2.22 -0.22 3.63
CA LEU A 63 -1.38 0.91 3.99
C LEU A 63 -1.85 1.45 5.34
N ASP A 64 -0.95 1.50 6.32
CA ASP A 64 -1.19 2.22 7.56
C ASP A 64 -0.77 3.69 7.39
N PRO A 65 -1.71 4.65 7.35
CA PRO A 65 -1.38 6.06 7.17
C PRO A 65 -0.77 6.72 8.42
N GLU A 66 -0.83 6.08 9.59
CA GLU A 66 -0.22 6.58 10.82
C GLU A 66 1.27 6.22 10.90
N THR A 67 1.62 4.99 10.52
CA THR A 67 3.02 4.53 10.56
C THR A 67 3.72 4.60 9.21
N SER A 68 2.99 4.89 8.13
CA SER A 68 3.51 4.85 6.75
C SER A 68 3.97 3.45 6.33
N GLU A 69 3.41 2.41 6.94
CA GLU A 69 3.80 1.01 6.72
C GLU A 69 2.87 0.32 5.72
N ILE A 70 3.44 -0.59 4.93
CA ILE A 70 2.69 -1.58 4.16
C ILE A 70 2.52 -2.81 5.05
N LEU A 71 1.34 -3.42 5.03
CA LEU A 71 1.03 -4.63 5.77
C LEU A 71 0.41 -5.67 4.83
N CYS A 72 0.79 -6.93 4.99
CA CYS A 72 0.09 -8.04 4.34
C CYS A 72 -1.35 -8.16 4.88
N GLU A 73 -2.19 -8.97 4.23
CA GLU A 73 -3.60 -9.09 4.61
C GLU A 73 -3.79 -9.42 6.09
N SER A 74 -3.04 -10.39 6.63
CA SER A 74 -3.18 -10.82 8.02
C SER A 74 -2.85 -9.70 9.01
N HIS A 75 -1.65 -9.11 8.93
CA HIS A 75 -1.23 -8.07 9.89
C HIS A 75 -2.02 -6.76 9.71
N GLY A 76 -2.43 -6.44 8.47
CA GLY A 76 -3.27 -5.29 8.20
C GLY A 76 -4.67 -5.44 8.79
N GLN A 77 -5.24 -6.65 8.72
CA GLN A 77 -6.50 -6.98 9.37
C GLN A 77 -6.39 -6.92 10.90
N GLU A 78 -5.40 -7.60 11.50
CA GLU A 78 -5.18 -7.59 12.95
C GLU A 78 -5.10 -6.16 13.50
N ARG A 79 -4.38 -5.27 12.81
CA ARG A 79 -4.22 -3.87 13.21
C ARG A 79 -5.47 -3.02 13.01
N ARG A 80 -6.36 -3.42 12.11
CA ARG A 80 -7.64 -2.73 11.89
C ARG A 80 -8.70 -3.13 12.91
N GLU A 81 -8.62 -4.36 13.40
CA GLU A 81 -9.55 -4.95 14.37
C GLU A 81 -9.13 -4.74 15.84
N GLY A 82 -7.85 -4.46 16.10
CA GLY A 82 -7.31 -4.07 17.41
C GLY A 82 -7.58 -2.62 17.80
#